data_AF-A0A9R0YLK9-F1
#
_entry.id   AF-A0A9R0YLK9-F1
#
_cell.length_a   1.000
_cell.length_b   1.000
_cell.length_c   1.000
_cell.angle_alpha   90.00
_cell.angle_beta   90.00
_cell.angle_gamma   90.00
#
_symmetry.space_group_name_H-M   'P 1'
#
loop_
_entity.id
_entity.type
_entity.pdbx_description
1 polymer ?
#
loop_
_entity_poly.entity_id
_entity_poly.type
_entity_poly.pdbx_seq_one_letter_code
_entity_poly.pdbx_strand_id
1 'polypeptide(L)'
;MFRFRHSELLDIVSSVLKRDRNCRYCMILFAGIAAEALVYGEAEGGENDENLFRSLCVLLDPPLSVAQMANRARWSVMQSYNLLKWHKKAHRAAVKALESGHGLSIVVRRIEEAIASDR
;
A
#
# COMPACT_ATOMS: atom_id res chain seq x y z
N MET A 1 -23.39 12.22 6.40
CA MET A 1 -22.89 10.86 6.69
C MET A 1 -23.32 9.96 5.54
N PHE A 2 -22.38 9.47 4.72
CA PHE A 2 -22.71 8.53 3.63
C PHE A 2 -22.93 7.14 4.22
N ARG A 3 -24.02 6.47 3.84
CA ARG A 3 -24.38 5.14 4.30
C ARG A 3 -24.55 4.26 3.07
N PHE A 4 -23.59 3.35 2.86
CA PHE A 4 -23.61 2.40 1.76
C PHE A 4 -24.08 1.03 2.28
N ARG A 5 -24.84 0.30 1.47
CA ARG A 5 -25.05 -1.14 1.71
C ARG A 5 -23.73 -1.88 1.45
N HIS A 6 -23.54 -3.02 2.11
CA HIS A 6 -22.35 -3.86 1.91
C HIS A 6 -22.11 -4.20 0.42
N SER A 7 -23.18 -4.49 -0.32
CA SER A 7 -23.11 -4.74 -1.77
C SER A 7 -22.64 -3.52 -2.58
N GLU A 8 -23.09 -2.32 -2.24
CA GLU A 8 -22.69 -1.08 -2.94
C GLU A 8 -21.22 -0.73 -2.66
N LEU A 9 -20.75 -1.00 -1.43
CA LEU A 9 -19.35 -0.89 -1.06
C LEU A 9 -18.47 -1.86 -1.87
N LEU A 10 -18.93 -3.11 -2.02
CA LEU A 10 -18.25 -4.12 -2.83
C LEU A 10 -18.19 -3.73 -4.31
N ASP A 11 -19.27 -3.21 -4.89
CA ASP A 11 -19.29 -2.77 -6.28
C ASP A 11 -18.34 -1.60 -6.54
N ILE A 12 -18.27 -0.64 -5.61
CA ILE A 12 -17.34 0.49 -5.70
C ILE A 12 -15.90 -0.02 -5.64
N VAL A 13 -15.58 -0.88 -4.67
CA VAL A 13 -14.23 -1.44 -4.51
C VAL A 13 -13.84 -2.28 -5.74
N SER A 14 -14.75 -3.13 -6.22
CA SER A 14 -14.54 -3.96 -7.42
C SER A 14 -14.31 -3.09 -8.66
N SER A 15 -15.11 -2.04 -8.87
CA SER A 15 -14.97 -1.09 -9.97
C SER A 15 -13.62 -0.35 -9.94
N VAL A 16 -13.17 0.09 -8.76
CA VAL A 16 -11.86 0.74 -8.59
C VAL A 16 -10.72 -0.23 -8.90
N LEU A 17 -10.78 -1.46 -8.39
CA LEU A 17 -9.76 -2.49 -8.60
C LEU A 17 -9.72 -3.03 -10.04
N LYS A 18 -10.86 -3.08 -10.74
CA LYS A 18 -10.93 -3.44 -12.17
C LYS A 18 -10.31 -2.36 -13.06
N ARG A 19 -10.51 -1.08 -12.73
CA ARG A 19 -10.01 0.05 -13.54
C ARG A 19 -8.52 0.31 -13.36
N ASP A 20 -7.94 -0.04 -12.23
CA ASP A 20 -6.52 0.18 -11.97
C ASP A 20 -5.65 -0.98 -12.48
N ARG A 21 -5.18 -0.87 -13.73
CA ARG A 21 -4.25 -1.85 -14.33
C ARG A 21 -2.96 -2.02 -13.52
N ASN A 22 -2.56 -0.98 -12.80
CA ASN A 22 -1.36 -0.95 -11.97
C ASN A 22 -1.67 -1.23 -10.49
N CYS A 23 -2.92 -1.54 -10.11
CA CYS A 23 -3.39 -1.72 -8.73
C CYS A 23 -2.65 -0.85 -7.68
N ARG A 24 -2.81 0.49 -7.74
CA ARG A 24 -2.21 1.39 -6.74
C ARG A 24 -2.73 1.13 -5.34
N TYR A 25 -3.97 0.66 -5.21
CA TYR A 25 -4.50 0.19 -3.94
C TYR A 25 -3.65 -0.95 -3.36
N CYS A 26 -3.28 -1.92 -4.19
CA CYS A 26 -2.40 -3.01 -3.78
C CYS A 26 -0.99 -2.50 -3.39
N MET A 27 -0.49 -1.43 -4.02
CA MET A 27 0.77 -0.81 -3.58
C MET A 27 0.66 -0.28 -2.15
N ILE A 28 -0.44 0.42 -1.82
CA ILE A 28 -0.67 0.93 -0.47
C ILE A 28 -0.81 -0.23 0.53
N LEU A 29 -1.60 -1.24 0.17
CA LEU A 29 -1.82 -2.45 0.98
C LEU A 29 -0.50 -3.16 1.32
N PHE A 30 0.40 -3.30 0.35
CA PHE A 30 1.70 -3.94 0.55
C PHE A 30 2.82 -2.99 1.00
N ALA A 31 2.53 -1.72 1.25
CA ALA A 31 3.56 -0.75 1.61
C ALA A 31 4.23 -1.07 2.96
N GLY A 32 3.48 -1.64 3.92
CA GLY A 32 4.01 -2.11 5.20
C GLY A 32 5.02 -3.25 5.02
N ILE A 33 4.61 -4.32 4.34
CA ILE A 33 5.49 -5.46 3.99
C ILE A 33 6.74 -4.98 3.25
N ALA A 34 6.58 -4.08 2.27
CA ALA A 34 7.71 -3.52 1.53
C ALA A 34 8.65 -2.68 2.41
N ALA A 35 8.11 -1.93 3.37
CA ALA A 35 8.91 -1.14 4.33
C ALA A 35 9.69 -2.04 5.29
N GLU A 36 9.07 -3.09 5.83
CA GLU A 36 9.73 -4.08 6.68
C GLU A 36 10.88 -4.76 5.94
N ALA A 37 10.62 -5.30 4.75
CA ALA A 37 11.65 -5.93 3.93
C ALA A 37 12.80 -4.97 3.56
N LEU A 38 12.49 -3.69 3.31
CA LEU A 38 13.50 -2.67 3.00
C LEU A 38 14.41 -2.34 4.21
N VAL A 39 13.87 -2.38 5.43
CA VAL A 39 14.58 -1.98 6.65
C VAL A 39 15.28 -3.17 7.31
N TYR A 40 14.62 -4.31 7.40
CA TYR A 40 15.06 -5.49 8.16
C TYR A 40 15.53 -6.65 7.29
N GLY A 41 15.35 -6.58 5.96
CA GLY A 41 15.76 -7.61 5.01
C GLY A 41 14.70 -8.68 4.75
N GLU A 42 13.78 -8.87 5.70
CA GLU A 42 12.61 -9.74 5.60
C GLU A 42 11.39 -9.04 6.22
N ALA A 43 10.19 -9.50 5.88
CA ALA A 43 8.94 -9.03 6.49
C ALA A 43 8.40 -10.13 7.40
N GLU A 44 8.06 -9.77 8.63
CA GLU A 44 7.53 -10.70 9.64
C GLU A 44 6.00 -10.55 9.80
N GLY A 45 5.46 -9.39 9.42
CA GLY A 45 4.04 -9.09 9.43
C GLY A 45 3.34 -9.23 8.07
N GLY A 46 2.12 -8.70 7.98
CA GLY A 46 1.40 -8.55 6.71
C GLY A 46 0.41 -9.67 6.34
N GLU A 47 0.24 -10.69 7.19
CA GLU A 47 -0.74 -11.76 6.94
C GLU A 47 -2.16 -11.21 6.71
N ASN A 48 -2.57 -10.21 7.51
CA ASN A 48 -3.85 -9.55 7.37
C ASN A 48 -3.98 -8.84 6.00
N ASP A 49 -2.91 -8.20 5.53
CA ASP A 49 -2.87 -7.52 4.24
C ASP A 49 -2.94 -8.51 3.07
N GLU A 50 -2.24 -9.64 3.18
CA GLU A 50 -2.32 -10.75 2.21
C GLU A 50 -3.70 -11.38 2.17
N ASN A 51 -4.32 -11.61 3.33
CA ASN A 51 -5.67 -12.16 3.44
C ASN A 51 -6.71 -11.20 2.84
N LEU A 52 -6.57 -9.89 3.09
CA LEU A 52 -7.40 -8.87 2.46
C LEU A 52 -7.20 -8.84 0.95
N PHE A 53 -5.96 -8.88 0.46
CA PHE A 53 -5.65 -8.93 -0.97
C PHE A 53 -6.29 -10.16 -1.64
N ARG A 54 -6.14 -11.34 -1.03
CA ARG A 54 -6.74 -12.59 -1.53
C ARG A 54 -8.26 -12.46 -1.62
N SER A 55 -8.90 -11.94 -0.57
CA SER A 55 -10.34 -11.75 -0.51
C SER A 55 -10.83 -10.79 -1.60
N LEU A 56 -10.12 -9.67 -1.79
CA LEU A 56 -10.43 -8.71 -2.84
C LEU A 56 -10.31 -9.31 -4.24
N CYS A 57 -9.29 -10.13 -4.49
CA CYS A 57 -9.08 -10.76 -5.80
C CYS A 57 -10.17 -11.77 -6.17
N VAL A 58 -10.73 -12.48 -5.18
CA VAL A 58 -11.84 -13.42 -5.36
C VAL A 58 -13.16 -12.69 -5.59
N LEU A 59 -13.33 -11.49 -5.04
CA LEU A 59 -14.52 -10.64 -5.22
C LEU A 59 -14.52 -9.85 -6.55
N LEU A 60 -13.44 -9.92 -7.32
CA LEU A 60 -13.43 -9.37 -8.67
C LEU A 60 -14.29 -10.21 -9.60
N ASP A 61 -14.82 -9.57 -10.64
CA ASP A 61 -15.63 -10.24 -11.66
C ASP A 61 -15.12 -9.88 -13.08
N PRO A 62 -14.44 -10.80 -13.78
CA PRO A 62 -14.14 -12.17 -13.33
C PRO A 62 -13.10 -12.21 -12.19
N PRO A 63 -13.12 -13.23 -11.33
CA PRO A 63 -12.09 -13.44 -10.31
C PRO A 63 -10.72 -13.62 -10.95
N LEU A 64 -9.66 -13.17 -10.27
CA LEU A 64 -8.30 -13.37 -10.76
C LEU A 64 -7.87 -14.82 -10.58
N SER A 65 -7.16 -15.36 -11.57
CA SER A 65 -6.46 -16.64 -11.41
C SER A 65 -5.32 -16.52 -10.41
N VAL A 66 -4.87 -17.64 -9.84
CA VAL A 66 -3.73 -17.69 -8.91
C VAL A 66 -2.48 -17.03 -9.52
N ALA A 67 -2.22 -17.24 -10.80
CA ALA A 67 -1.09 -16.63 -11.50
C ALA A 67 -1.24 -15.11 -11.63
N GLN A 68 -2.45 -14.62 -11.93
CA GLN A 68 -2.74 -13.18 -12.01
C GLN A 68 -2.63 -12.51 -10.64
N MET A 69 -3.15 -13.16 -9.59
CA MET A 69 -3.01 -12.69 -8.21
C MET A 69 -1.54 -12.59 -7.80
N ALA A 70 -0.76 -13.65 -8.03
CA ALA A 70 0.65 -13.68 -7.69
C ALA A 70 1.46 -12.62 -8.45
N ASN A 71 1.19 -12.44 -9.74
CA ASN A 71 1.84 -11.39 -10.54
C ASN A 71 1.49 -9.99 -10.04
N ARG A 72 0.22 -9.75 -9.68
CA ARG A 72 -0.23 -8.47 -9.15
C ARG A 72 0.39 -8.18 -7.78
N ALA A 73 0.44 -9.15 -6.88
CA ALA A 73 1.11 -9.01 -5.58
C ALA A 73 2.60 -8.68 -5.76
N ARG A 74 3.34 -9.47 -6.55
CA ARG A 74 4.76 -9.23 -6.84
C ARG A 74 5.02 -7.84 -7.41
N TRP A 75 4.22 -7.42 -8.38
CA TRP A 75 4.36 -6.11 -9.00
C TRP A 75 4.12 -4.99 -7.97
N SER A 76 3.04 -5.08 -7.19
CA SER A 76 2.70 -4.06 -6.20
C SER A 76 3.72 -3.95 -5.08
N VAL A 77 4.19 -5.08 -4.53
CA VAL A 77 5.28 -5.10 -3.54
C VAL A 77 6.54 -4.45 -4.12
N MET A 78 6.94 -4.83 -5.33
CA MET A 78 8.12 -4.27 -6.00
C MET A 78 8.01 -2.76 -6.20
N GLN A 79 6.84 -2.26 -6.61
CA GLN A 79 6.63 -0.82 -6.77
C GLN A 79 6.68 -0.07 -5.43
N SER A 80 6.03 -0.59 -4.39
CA SER A 80 6.08 0.02 -3.06
C SER A 80 7.50 0.02 -2.50
N TYR A 81 8.23 -1.09 -2.65
CA TYR A 81 9.62 -1.21 -2.27
C TYR A 81 10.49 -0.17 -2.98
N ASN A 82 10.36 -0.04 -4.31
CA ASN A 82 11.14 0.92 -5.09
C ASN A 82 10.79 2.36 -4.72
N LEU A 83 9.51 2.67 -4.49
CA LEU A 83 9.07 3.99 -4.03
C LEU A 83 9.75 4.37 -2.70
N LEU A 84 9.72 3.46 -1.72
CA LEU A 84 10.34 3.67 -0.42
C LEU A 84 11.86 3.74 -0.50
N LYS A 85 12.47 2.90 -1.35
CA LYS A 85 13.93 2.87 -1.59
C LYS A 85 14.43 4.17 -2.22
N TRP A 86 13.74 4.68 -3.24
CA TRP A 86 14.12 5.91 -3.92
C TRP A 86 13.87 7.15 -3.04
N HIS A 87 12.81 7.14 -2.22
CA HIS A 87 12.52 8.23 -1.29
C HIS A 87 12.94 7.92 0.16
N LYS A 88 14.12 7.31 0.33
CA LYS A 88 14.61 6.84 1.64
C LYS A 88 14.69 7.95 2.70
N LYS A 89 15.04 9.18 2.31
CA LYS A 89 15.07 10.34 3.21
C LYS A 89 13.68 10.68 3.73
N ALA A 90 12.69 10.74 2.84
CA ALA A 90 11.31 11.03 3.18
C ALA A 90 10.67 9.93 4.03
N HIS A 91 10.92 8.65 3.68
CA HIS A 91 10.49 7.51 4.50
C HIS A 91 11.03 7.61 5.93
N ARG A 92 12.34 7.88 6.09
CA ARG A 92 12.96 8.03 7.42
C ARG A 92 12.41 9.22 8.20
N ALA A 93 12.13 10.34 7.52
CA ALA A 93 11.54 11.52 8.15
C ALA A 93 10.12 11.22 8.68
N ALA A 94 9.33 10.46 7.93
CA ALA A 94 8.01 9.99 8.35
C ALA A 94 8.10 9.09 9.59
N VAL A 95 8.97 8.06 9.54
CA VAL A 95 9.18 7.11 10.66
C VAL A 95 9.58 7.86 11.93
N LYS A 96 10.59 8.75 11.85
CA LYS A 96 11.03 9.55 13.02
C LYS A 96 9.91 10.41 13.61
N ALA A 97 9.07 11.00 12.76
CA ALA A 97 7.97 11.82 13.21
C ALA A 97 6.92 10.99 13.98
N LEU A 98 6.59 9.80 13.45
CA LEU A 98 5.68 8.83 14.07
C LEU A 98 6.24 8.28 15.37
N GLU A 99 7.51 7.86 15.41
CA GLU A 99 8.19 7.38 16.63
C GLU A 99 8.20 8.43 17.75
N SER A 100 8.29 9.71 17.37
CA SER A 100 8.23 10.84 18.32
C SER A 100 6.79 11.20 18.74
N GLY A 101 5.78 10.44 18.33
CA GLY A 101 4.38 10.66 18.70
C GLY A 101 3.71 11.86 18.03
N HIS A 102 4.26 12.38 16.92
CA HIS A 102 3.64 13.51 16.24
C HIS A 102 2.37 13.11 15.50
N GLY A 103 1.41 14.04 15.43
CA GLY A 103 0.21 13.89 14.62
C GLY A 103 0.46 13.93 13.11
N LEU A 104 -0.53 13.50 12.34
CA LEU A 104 -0.47 13.33 10.88
C LEU A 104 0.02 14.59 10.12
N SER A 105 -0.43 15.79 10.52
CA SER A 105 -0.04 17.04 9.86
C SER A 105 1.47 17.27 9.91
N ILE A 106 2.13 16.91 11.02
CA ILE A 106 3.57 17.02 11.16
C ILE A 106 4.27 15.96 10.32
N VAL A 107 3.77 14.72 10.29
CA VAL A 107 4.34 13.63 9.47
C VAL A 107 4.36 14.03 7.99
N VAL A 108 3.24 14.55 7.47
CA VAL A 108 3.15 15.03 6.07
C VAL A 108 4.17 16.14 5.80
N ARG A 109 4.24 17.15 6.68
CA ARG A 109 5.22 18.24 6.54
C ARG A 109 6.66 17.72 6.52
N ARG A 110 7.01 16.74 7.36
CA ARG A 110 8.35 16.13 7.38
C ARG A 110 8.68 15.39 6.09
N ILE A 111 7.70 14.74 5.47
CA ILE A 111 7.85 14.09 4.17
C ILE A 111 8.13 15.16 3.09
N GLU A 112 7.34 16.23 3.04
CA GLU A 112 7.48 17.30 2.05
C GLU A 112 8.85 18.01 2.16
N GLU A 113 9.26 18.36 3.40
CA GLU A 113 10.59 18.94 3.69
C GLU A 113 11.73 18.01 3.21
N ALA A 114 11.59 16.70 3.43
CA ALA A 114 12.59 15.71 3.03
C ALA A 114 12.65 15.49 1.51
N ILE A 115 11.54 15.64 0.80
CA ILE A 115 11.50 15.55 -0.68
C ILE A 115 12.07 16.83 -1.30
N ALA A 116 11.76 18.00 -0.75
CA ALA A 116 12.25 19.28 -1.27
C ALA A 116 13.76 19.43 -1.14
N SER A 117 14.36 18.85 -0.10
CA SER A 117 15.82 18.87 0.14
C SER A 117 16.62 17.82 -0.66
N ASP A 118 15.94 16.97 -1.45
CA ASP A 118 16.56 15.96 -2.31
C ASP A 118 16.63 16.38 -3.79
N ARG A 119 16.15 17.60 -4.10
CA ARG A 119 16.23 18.26 -5.42
C ARG A 119 17.39 19.23 -5.48
#